data_AF-K9WNH7-F1
#
_entry.id   AF-K9WNH7-F1
#
_cell.length_a   1.000
_cell.length_b   1.000
_cell.length_c   1.000
_cell.angle_alpha   90.00
_cell.angle_beta   90.00
_cell.angle_gamma   90.00
#
_symmetry.space_group_name_H-M   'P 1'
#
loop_
_entity.id
_entity.type
_entity.pdbx_description
1 polymer ?
#
loop_
_entity_poly.entity_id
_entity_poly.type
_entity_poly.pdbx_seq_one_letter_code
_entity_poly.pdbx_strand_id
1 'polypeptide(L)'
;MMRVLPLFASVAMVAFSGSSAVGATLVGSELNLRVEIQRTPTSELLVNSFPASAIVSESAVEFPNAQSLGSVPGFSLVNVAINAGADYLAIDFDNAGIGTFANTFKNSYVFAFSAPVALQITDVLIDPSTTLDLTSDRVTFDGNELSVNVQGLRFNSNSFARLNLSTVAASEPSEPDVSVPDSGAVAVPEPTSVLSLGIVALAGIILKRRTNRKALQ
;
A
#
# COMPACT_ATOMS: atom_id res chain seq x y z
N MET A 1 -37.59 60.26 -29.57
CA MET A 1 -37.64 59.61 -28.24
C MET A 1 -37.56 58.10 -28.45
N MET A 2 -36.35 57.52 -28.34
CA MET A 2 -36.11 56.08 -28.47
C MET A 2 -35.76 55.54 -27.07
N ARG A 3 -36.56 54.60 -26.57
CA ARG A 3 -36.30 53.88 -25.32
C ARG A 3 -35.40 52.68 -25.65
N VAL A 4 -34.24 52.62 -25.02
CA VAL A 4 -33.33 51.46 -25.06
C VAL A 4 -33.52 50.69 -23.75
N LEU A 5 -33.94 49.42 -23.84
CA LEU A 5 -33.95 48.50 -22.70
C LEU A 5 -32.57 47.81 -22.58
N PRO A 6 -32.06 47.56 -21.36
CA PRO A 6 -30.90 46.70 -21.17
C PRO A 6 -31.33 45.22 -21.16
N LEU A 7 -30.58 44.41 -21.90
CA LEU A 7 -30.66 42.95 -21.94
C LEU A 7 -29.87 42.39 -20.75
N PHE A 8 -30.53 41.69 -19.82
CA PHE A 8 -29.83 40.97 -18.75
C PHE A 8 -29.32 39.63 -19.29
N ALA A 9 -28.00 39.50 -19.44
CA ALA A 9 -27.36 38.22 -19.73
C ALA A 9 -27.21 37.44 -18.42
N SER A 10 -27.95 36.35 -18.26
CA SER A 10 -27.72 35.39 -17.17
C SER A 10 -26.53 34.51 -17.52
N VAL A 11 -25.43 34.68 -16.80
CA VAL A 11 -24.28 33.78 -16.85
C VAL A 11 -24.60 32.57 -15.98
N ALA A 12 -24.85 31.42 -16.61
CA ALA A 12 -24.94 30.15 -15.92
C ALA A 12 -23.53 29.74 -15.47
N MET A 13 -23.28 29.78 -14.17
CA MET A 13 -22.05 29.27 -13.56
C MET A 13 -22.18 27.74 -13.48
N VAL A 14 -21.58 27.03 -14.44
CA VAL A 14 -21.41 25.58 -14.34
C VAL A 14 -20.32 25.33 -13.30
N ALA A 15 -20.72 24.93 -12.09
CA ALA A 15 -19.80 24.42 -11.09
C ALA A 15 -19.31 23.03 -11.54
N PHE A 16 -18.16 22.98 -12.20
CA PHE A 16 -17.40 21.74 -12.32
C PHE A 16 -16.90 21.40 -10.92
N SER A 17 -17.57 20.47 -10.25
CA SER A 17 -17.00 19.75 -9.10
C SER A 17 -15.93 18.81 -9.64
N GLY A 18 -14.78 19.37 -9.99
CA GLY A 18 -13.58 18.61 -10.24
C GLY A 18 -13.08 18.05 -8.92
N SER A 19 -13.58 16.87 -8.53
CA SER A 19 -12.86 16.04 -7.56
C SER A 19 -11.58 15.58 -8.26
N SER A 20 -10.54 16.40 -8.18
CA SER A 20 -9.18 15.94 -8.47
C SER A 20 -8.86 14.90 -7.41
N ALA A 21 -8.98 13.62 -7.77
CA ALA A 21 -8.40 12.54 -6.99
C ALA A 21 -6.88 12.76 -6.98
N VAL A 22 -6.40 13.53 -6.00
CA VAL A 22 -4.98 13.53 -5.65
C VAL A 22 -4.69 12.11 -5.22
N GLY A 23 -3.75 11.44 -5.90
CA GLY A 23 -3.36 10.08 -5.56
C GLY A 23 -3.05 9.98 -4.07
N ALA A 24 -3.56 8.93 -3.42
CA ALA A 24 -3.22 8.65 -2.04
C ALA A 24 -1.74 8.27 -1.97
N THR A 25 -1.12 8.50 -0.82
CA THR A 25 0.24 8.07 -0.53
C THR A 25 0.22 6.85 0.37
N LEU A 26 1.23 5.99 0.24
CA LEU A 26 1.47 4.89 1.16
C LEU A 26 1.88 5.38 2.56
N VAL A 27 2.35 6.63 2.72
CA VAL A 27 2.78 7.18 4.02
C VAL A 27 1.66 7.07 5.05
N GLY A 28 2.01 6.53 6.23
CA GLY A 28 1.06 6.25 7.31
C GLY A 28 0.38 4.89 7.24
N SER A 29 0.55 4.15 6.13
CA SER A 29 0.07 2.77 6.03
C SER A 29 0.99 1.84 6.83
N GLU A 30 0.40 0.90 7.55
CA GLU A 30 1.05 -0.31 8.03
C GLU A 30 1.33 -1.25 6.87
N LEU A 31 2.60 -1.62 6.70
CA LEU A 31 3.04 -2.61 5.73
C LEU A 31 3.33 -3.94 6.44
N ASN A 32 2.69 -5.01 6.00
CA ASN A 32 3.08 -6.37 6.32
C ASN A 32 3.76 -7.03 5.10
N LEU A 33 4.95 -7.57 5.32
CA LEU A 33 5.72 -8.30 4.32
C LEU A 33 5.66 -9.81 4.62
N ARG A 34 5.37 -10.59 3.58
CA ARG A 34 5.44 -12.05 3.62
C ARG A 34 6.01 -12.63 2.33
N VAL A 35 6.47 -13.88 2.43
CA VAL A 35 6.89 -14.69 1.31
C VAL A 35 5.93 -15.86 1.17
N GLU A 36 5.48 -16.08 -0.06
CA GLU A 36 4.56 -17.16 -0.42
C GLU A 36 5.21 -18.10 -1.42
N ILE A 37 5.28 -19.39 -1.07
CA ILE A 37 5.86 -20.43 -1.92
C ILE A 37 4.88 -21.58 -2.08
N GLN A 38 4.63 -21.98 -3.33
CA GLN A 38 3.79 -23.13 -3.67
C GLN A 38 4.45 -23.93 -4.78
N ARG A 39 4.76 -25.22 -4.55
CA ARG A 39 5.51 -26.06 -5.50
C ARG A 39 4.73 -26.33 -6.78
N THR A 40 3.49 -26.76 -6.63
CA THR A 40 2.53 -27.10 -7.69
C THR A 40 1.20 -26.43 -7.38
N PRO A 41 0.27 -26.31 -8.35
CA PRO A 41 -1.05 -25.72 -8.11
C PRO A 41 -1.86 -26.39 -6.98
N THR A 42 -1.54 -27.66 -6.67
CA THR A 42 -2.24 -28.49 -5.67
C THR A 42 -1.46 -28.71 -4.39
N SER A 43 -0.19 -28.27 -4.31
CA SER A 43 0.60 -28.36 -3.08
C SER A 43 0.17 -27.32 -2.05
N GLU A 44 0.48 -27.57 -0.78
CA GLU A 44 0.29 -26.60 0.30
C GLU A 44 0.99 -25.26 -0.02
N LEU A 45 0.29 -24.16 0.25
CA LEU A 45 0.85 -22.82 0.20
C LEU A 45 1.64 -22.57 1.49
N LEU A 46 2.96 -22.47 1.37
CA LEU A 46 3.83 -22.10 2.48
C LEU A 46 3.90 -20.58 2.58
N VAL A 47 3.59 -20.04 3.75
CA VAL A 47 3.60 -18.59 4.02
C VAL A 47 4.50 -18.30 5.23
N ASN A 48 5.52 -17.47 5.03
CA ASN A 48 6.31 -16.90 6.13
C ASN A 48 6.15 -15.38 6.12
N SER A 49 5.79 -14.78 7.25
CA SER A 49 5.58 -13.34 7.39
C SER A 49 6.42 -12.73 8.51
N PHE A 50 6.70 -11.43 8.40
CA PHE A 50 7.26 -10.69 9.50
C PHE A 50 6.21 -10.61 10.62
N PRO A 51 6.57 -10.93 11.87
CA PRO A 51 5.61 -10.87 12.98
C PRO A 51 5.19 -9.43 13.31
N ALA A 52 5.99 -8.44 12.91
CA ALA A 52 5.68 -7.02 13.07
C ALA A 52 5.38 -6.37 11.70
N SER A 53 4.34 -5.55 11.66
CA SER A 53 4.14 -4.57 10.59
C SER A 53 5.06 -3.36 10.79
N ALA A 54 5.25 -2.56 9.75
CA ALA A 54 6.03 -1.34 9.81
C ALA A 54 5.23 -0.18 9.19
N ILE A 55 5.29 1.00 9.81
CA ILE A 55 4.62 2.19 9.28
C ILE A 55 5.48 2.78 8.15
N VAL A 56 4.90 2.92 6.97
CA VAL A 56 5.55 3.61 5.84
C VAL A 56 5.70 5.09 6.21
N SER A 57 6.94 5.57 6.15
CA SER A 57 7.29 6.96 6.47
C SER A 57 7.66 7.73 5.19
N GLU A 58 7.74 9.07 5.28
CA GLU A 58 8.25 9.90 4.18
C GLU A 58 9.70 9.56 3.80
N SER A 59 10.48 9.01 4.74
CA SER A 59 11.87 8.60 4.52
C SER A 59 12.01 7.12 4.12
N ALA A 60 10.89 6.48 3.72
CA ALA A 60 10.75 5.05 3.54
C ALA A 60 10.87 4.24 4.85
N VAL A 61 10.45 2.99 4.78
CA VAL A 61 10.66 1.97 5.81
C VAL A 61 11.41 0.80 5.22
N GLU A 62 12.40 0.30 5.96
CA GLU A 62 13.32 -0.72 5.50
C GLU A 62 13.15 -2.03 6.27
N PHE A 63 13.06 -3.14 5.52
CA PHE A 63 13.24 -4.50 5.98
C PHE A 63 14.62 -4.97 5.52
N PRO A 64 15.66 -4.89 6.36
CA PRO A 64 17.05 -4.98 5.91
C PRO A 64 17.48 -6.40 5.50
N ASN A 65 16.71 -7.43 5.89
CA ASN A 65 17.07 -8.82 5.64
C ASN A 65 15.82 -9.71 5.59
N ALA A 66 15.41 -10.13 4.40
CA ALA A 66 14.30 -11.05 4.20
C ALA A 66 14.52 -12.44 4.82
N GLN A 67 15.76 -12.89 5.07
CA GLN A 67 16.01 -14.16 5.79
C GLN A 67 15.61 -14.10 7.27
N SER A 68 15.39 -12.93 7.84
CA SER A 68 14.86 -12.82 9.20
C SER A 68 13.41 -13.34 9.32
N LEU A 69 12.72 -13.59 8.20
CA LEU A 69 11.48 -14.37 8.12
C LEU A 69 11.64 -15.84 8.53
N GLY A 70 12.88 -16.31 8.71
CA GLY A 70 13.20 -17.68 9.10
C GLY A 70 13.24 -18.65 7.92
N SER A 71 13.35 -19.94 8.25
CA SER A 71 13.41 -21.00 7.24
C SER A 71 12.03 -21.33 6.67
N VAL A 72 11.93 -21.44 5.35
CA VAL A 72 10.79 -22.06 4.69
C VAL A 72 11.13 -23.53 4.41
N PRO A 73 10.31 -24.52 4.81
CA PRO A 73 10.63 -25.94 4.63
C PRO A 73 11.00 -26.31 3.18
N GLY A 74 12.24 -26.74 2.98
CA GLY A 74 12.76 -27.16 1.67
C GLY A 74 13.05 -26.02 0.69
N PHE A 75 13.10 -24.77 1.16
CA PHE A 75 13.46 -23.59 0.37
C PHE A 75 14.44 -22.70 1.12
N SER A 76 15.32 -22.05 0.39
CA SER A 76 16.19 -21.00 0.94
C SER A 76 15.64 -19.64 0.54
N LEU A 77 15.37 -18.79 1.53
CA LEU A 77 15.04 -17.39 1.27
C LEU A 77 16.29 -16.64 0.82
N VAL A 78 16.16 -15.89 -0.26
CA VAL A 78 17.22 -15.00 -0.74
C VAL A 78 17.28 -13.80 0.19
N ASN A 79 18.48 -13.47 0.67
CA ASN A 79 18.66 -12.34 1.55
C ASN A 79 18.61 -11.04 0.74
N VAL A 80 17.46 -10.38 0.76
CA VAL A 80 17.26 -9.08 0.12
C VAL A 80 16.91 -8.05 1.19
N ALA A 81 17.30 -6.80 0.95
CA ALA A 81 16.76 -5.65 1.66
C ALA A 81 15.55 -5.12 0.88
N ILE A 82 14.51 -4.70 1.59
CA ILE A 82 13.28 -4.22 0.99
C ILE A 82 12.97 -2.84 1.58
N ASN A 83 12.73 -1.87 0.70
CA ASN A 83 12.38 -0.50 1.07
C ASN A 83 10.99 -0.16 0.54
N ALA A 84 10.14 0.41 1.38
CA ALA A 84 8.83 0.93 0.99
C ALA A 84 8.75 2.43 1.26
N GLY A 85 8.60 3.22 0.20
CA GLY A 85 8.44 4.66 0.25
C GLY A 85 7.00 5.11 0.10
N ALA A 86 6.82 6.41 -0.15
CA ALA A 86 5.50 7.03 -0.28
C ALA A 86 4.67 6.53 -1.47
N ASP A 87 5.34 6.09 -2.53
CA ASP A 87 4.77 5.73 -3.83
C ASP A 87 5.61 4.65 -4.53
N TYR A 88 6.49 3.95 -3.80
CA TYR A 88 7.34 2.93 -4.40
C TYR A 88 7.67 1.79 -3.45
N LEU A 89 8.05 0.65 -4.03
CA LEU A 89 8.73 -0.46 -3.39
C LEU A 89 10.05 -0.73 -4.10
N ALA A 90 11.10 -1.01 -3.35
CA ALA A 90 12.40 -1.40 -3.89
C ALA A 90 12.92 -2.66 -3.19
N ILE A 91 13.51 -3.56 -3.97
CA ILE A 91 14.15 -4.79 -3.53
C ILE A 91 15.60 -4.73 -3.95
N ASP A 92 16.48 -4.75 -2.97
CA ASP A 92 17.93 -4.65 -3.13
C ASP A 92 18.59 -6.00 -2.78
N PHE A 93 19.50 -6.44 -3.64
CA PHE A 93 20.18 -7.71 -3.55
C PHE A 93 21.62 -7.57 -3.03
N ASP A 94 22.03 -6.43 -2.47
CA ASP A 94 23.35 -6.22 -1.87
C ASP A 94 23.74 -7.30 -0.85
N ASN A 95 22.75 -7.82 -0.12
CA ASN A 95 22.91 -8.89 0.87
C ASN A 95 22.83 -10.31 0.27
N ALA A 96 22.50 -10.42 -1.01
CA ALA A 96 22.32 -11.68 -1.72
C ALA A 96 23.63 -12.17 -2.34
N GLY A 97 23.73 -13.48 -2.49
CA GLY A 97 24.75 -14.09 -3.34
C GLY A 97 24.37 -14.03 -4.82
N ILE A 98 24.94 -14.94 -5.61
CA ILE A 98 24.51 -15.20 -6.98
C ILE A 98 23.65 -16.47 -7.03
N GLY A 99 22.59 -16.45 -7.82
CA GLY A 99 21.75 -17.63 -7.94
C GLY A 99 20.54 -17.45 -8.84
N THR A 100 19.62 -18.40 -8.71
CA THR A 100 18.32 -18.39 -9.37
C THR A 100 17.27 -18.72 -8.33
N PHE A 101 16.18 -17.95 -8.30
CA PHE A 101 15.03 -18.28 -7.47
C PHE A 101 14.45 -19.64 -7.86
N ALA A 102 13.96 -20.40 -6.87
CA ALA A 102 13.34 -21.69 -7.13
C ALA A 102 12.20 -21.55 -8.16
N ASN A 103 12.19 -22.45 -9.15
CA ASN A 103 11.17 -22.48 -10.19
C ASN A 103 9.98 -23.33 -9.72
N THR A 104 9.11 -22.71 -8.93
CA THR A 104 7.89 -23.30 -8.37
C THR A 104 6.64 -22.71 -9.04
N PHE A 105 5.44 -23.18 -8.67
CA PHE A 105 4.20 -22.59 -9.15
C PHE A 105 3.96 -21.17 -8.60
N LYS A 106 4.36 -20.91 -7.35
CA LYS A 106 4.39 -19.59 -6.73
C LYS A 106 5.71 -19.40 -5.98
N ASN A 107 6.34 -18.24 -6.14
CA ASN A 107 7.49 -17.79 -5.35
C ASN A 107 7.44 -16.27 -5.31
N SER A 108 6.67 -15.73 -4.36
CA SER A 108 6.30 -14.32 -4.35
C SER A 108 6.72 -13.62 -3.07
N TYR A 109 7.25 -12.40 -3.21
CA TYR A 109 7.19 -11.42 -2.14
C TYR A 109 5.82 -10.75 -2.19
N VAL A 110 5.13 -10.69 -1.05
CA VAL A 110 3.80 -10.11 -0.95
C VAL A 110 3.78 -9.00 0.09
N PHE A 111 3.26 -7.84 -0.31
CA PHE A 111 3.20 -6.61 0.44
C PHE A 111 1.73 -6.26 0.67
N ALA A 112 1.28 -6.32 1.92
CA ALA A 112 -0.08 -5.96 2.29
C ALA A 112 -0.07 -4.63 3.06
N PHE A 113 -0.79 -3.63 2.56
CA PHE A 113 -0.87 -2.30 3.15
C PHE A 113 -2.18 -2.10 3.90
N SER A 114 -2.15 -1.87 5.21
CA SER A 114 -3.31 -1.44 5.99
C SER A 114 -3.18 0.04 6.32
N ALA A 115 -4.18 0.85 5.97
CA ALA A 115 -4.13 2.29 6.20
C ALA A 115 -5.40 2.76 6.94
N PRO A 116 -5.34 3.88 7.69
CA PRO A 116 -6.51 4.41 8.40
C PRO A 116 -7.66 4.78 7.45
N VAL A 117 -7.32 5.19 6.23
CA VAL A 117 -8.25 5.32 5.11
C VAL A 117 -7.99 4.12 4.21
N ALA A 118 -9.05 3.43 3.78
CA ALA A 118 -8.91 2.30 2.88
C ALA A 118 -8.11 2.75 1.63
N LEU A 119 -7.04 2.04 1.33
CA LEU A 119 -6.10 2.36 0.26
C LEU A 119 -6.28 1.35 -0.86
N GLN A 120 -6.38 1.81 -2.11
CA GLN A 120 -6.43 0.94 -3.27
C GLN A 120 -5.26 1.25 -4.20
N ILE A 121 -4.47 0.22 -4.51
CA ILE A 121 -3.47 0.28 -5.58
C ILE A 121 -4.22 0.25 -6.91
N THR A 122 -3.94 1.21 -7.79
CA THR A 122 -4.61 1.34 -9.08
C THR A 122 -3.69 1.03 -10.25
N ASP A 123 -2.37 1.21 -10.05
CA ASP A 123 -1.38 0.92 -11.08
C ASP A 123 -0.02 0.61 -10.45
N VAL A 124 0.77 -0.20 -11.15
CA VAL A 124 2.14 -0.56 -10.75
C VAL A 124 3.03 -0.58 -11.99
N LEU A 125 4.05 0.28 -11.99
CA LEU A 125 5.03 0.37 -13.07
C LEU A 125 6.39 -0.13 -12.59
N ILE A 126 6.98 -1.05 -13.33
CA ILE A 126 8.37 -1.46 -13.11
C ILE A 126 9.27 -0.31 -13.55
N ASP A 127 10.10 0.17 -12.63
CA ASP A 127 11.02 1.26 -12.90
C ASP A 127 12.10 0.80 -13.92
N PRO A 128 12.45 1.60 -14.94
CA PRO A 128 13.47 1.25 -15.92
C PRO A 128 14.87 0.99 -15.36
N SER A 129 15.15 1.42 -14.11
CA SER A 129 16.40 1.10 -13.40
C SER A 129 16.45 -0.33 -12.85
N THR A 130 15.33 -1.06 -12.88
CA THR A 130 15.24 -2.47 -12.45
C THR A 130 16.16 -3.34 -13.30
N THR A 131 17.04 -4.09 -12.64
CA THR A 131 18.01 -5.02 -13.26
C THR A 131 17.68 -6.49 -13.01
N LEU A 132 16.80 -6.77 -12.05
CA LEU A 132 16.13 -8.06 -11.97
C LEU A 132 15.23 -8.17 -13.19
N ASP A 133 15.31 -9.25 -13.99
CA ASP A 133 14.55 -9.47 -15.24
C ASP A 133 13.03 -9.65 -15.00
N LEU A 134 12.42 -8.73 -14.25
CA LEU A 134 11.04 -8.69 -13.84
C LEU A 134 10.21 -8.11 -14.98
N THR A 135 9.12 -8.80 -15.28
CA THR A 135 8.15 -8.42 -16.31
C THR A 135 6.80 -8.12 -15.67
N SER A 136 5.96 -7.34 -16.34
CA SER A 136 4.68 -6.90 -15.75
C SER A 136 3.73 -8.04 -15.39
N ASP A 137 3.75 -9.16 -16.12
CA ASP A 137 2.97 -10.37 -15.82
C ASP A 137 3.35 -11.05 -14.50
N ARG A 138 4.49 -10.69 -13.92
CA ARG A 138 4.97 -11.19 -12.62
C ARG A 138 4.59 -10.29 -11.46
N VAL A 139 3.98 -9.13 -11.73
CA VAL A 139 3.57 -8.16 -10.73
C VAL A 139 2.05 -8.08 -10.78
N THR A 140 1.41 -8.42 -9.68
CA THR A 140 -0.05 -8.44 -9.57
C THR A 140 -0.46 -7.72 -8.31
N PHE A 141 -1.57 -7.01 -8.35
CA PHE A 141 -2.15 -6.38 -7.16
C PHE A 141 -3.65 -6.64 -7.09
N ASP A 142 -4.16 -6.74 -5.87
CA ASP A 142 -5.58 -6.85 -5.57
C ASP A 142 -5.89 -5.99 -4.34
N GLY A 143 -6.70 -4.93 -4.54
CA GLY A 143 -6.97 -3.94 -3.51
C GLY A 143 -5.71 -3.26 -2.98
N ASN A 144 -5.34 -3.61 -1.75
CA ASN A 144 -4.20 -3.07 -0.99
C ASN A 144 -3.02 -4.05 -0.92
N GLU A 145 -3.06 -5.14 -1.68
CA GLU A 145 -2.02 -6.15 -1.69
C GLU A 145 -1.28 -6.15 -3.03
N LEU A 146 0.06 -6.18 -2.98
CA LEU A 146 0.93 -6.33 -4.12
C LEU A 146 1.73 -7.63 -4.00
N SER A 147 1.75 -8.43 -5.07
CA SER A 147 2.52 -9.68 -5.17
C SER A 147 3.52 -9.60 -6.33
N VAL A 148 4.78 -9.89 -6.04
CA VAL A 148 5.90 -9.89 -6.99
C VAL A 148 6.45 -11.31 -7.10
N ASN A 149 6.15 -11.99 -8.21
CA ASN A 149 6.55 -13.36 -8.47
C ASN A 149 7.95 -13.45 -9.08
N VAL A 150 8.91 -13.92 -8.27
CA VAL A 150 10.33 -14.02 -8.63
C VAL A 150 10.72 -15.41 -9.12
N GLN A 151 9.78 -16.34 -9.31
CA GLN A 151 10.10 -17.72 -9.68
C GLN A 151 11.02 -17.81 -10.91
N GLY A 152 12.11 -18.59 -10.78
CA GLY A 152 13.05 -18.83 -11.86
C GLY A 152 13.89 -17.63 -12.30
N LEU A 153 13.72 -16.44 -11.70
CA LEU A 153 14.55 -15.28 -12.03
C LEU A 153 15.97 -15.48 -11.52
N ARG A 154 16.95 -15.04 -12.31
CA ARG A 154 18.35 -15.00 -11.90
C ARG A 154 18.61 -13.71 -11.12
N PHE A 155 19.50 -13.80 -10.14
CA PHE A 155 19.92 -12.66 -9.36
C PHE A 155 21.43 -12.74 -9.05
N ASN A 156 22.00 -11.58 -8.77
CA ASN A 156 23.32 -11.42 -8.16
C ASN A 156 23.28 -10.23 -7.20
N SER A 157 24.41 -9.90 -6.58
CA SER A 157 24.49 -8.80 -5.61
C SER A 157 24.19 -7.41 -6.18
N ASN A 158 24.26 -7.24 -7.50
CA ASN A 158 23.93 -5.98 -8.18
C ASN A 158 22.51 -5.99 -8.77
N SER A 159 21.73 -7.06 -8.52
CA SER A 159 20.33 -7.11 -8.92
C SER A 159 19.52 -6.10 -8.11
N PHE A 160 18.55 -5.48 -8.75
CA PHE A 160 17.70 -4.47 -8.16
C PHE A 160 16.32 -4.53 -8.81
N ALA A 161 15.27 -4.36 -8.03
CA ALA A 161 13.92 -4.19 -8.55
C ALA A 161 13.24 -3.00 -7.88
N ARG A 162 12.66 -2.11 -8.67
CA ARG A 162 11.83 -1.01 -8.17
C ARG A 162 10.50 -0.98 -8.88
N LEU A 163 9.45 -0.83 -8.08
CA LEU A 163 8.07 -0.72 -8.49
C LEU A 163 7.56 0.65 -8.05
N ASN A 164 7.04 1.44 -8.97
CA ASN A 164 6.37 2.70 -8.67
C ASN A 164 4.86 2.42 -8.64
N LEU A 165 4.17 2.89 -7.60
CA LEU A 165 2.78 2.59 -7.30
C LEU A 165 1.93 3.85 -7.46
N SER A 166 0.78 3.71 -8.09
CA SER A 166 -0.29 4.70 -8.02
C SER A 166 -1.39 4.17 -7.11
N THR A 167 -1.89 5.02 -6.21
CA THR A 167 -2.96 4.63 -5.28
C THR A 167 -4.02 5.70 -5.16
N VAL A 168 -5.21 5.30 -4.73
CA VAL A 168 -6.32 6.19 -4.40
C VAL A 168 -6.88 5.81 -3.03
N ALA A 169 -7.48 6.78 -2.35
CA ALA A 169 -8.34 6.47 -1.22
C ALA A 169 -9.55 5.70 -1.78
N ALA A 170 -9.80 4.50 -1.25
CA ALA A 170 -11.00 3.76 -1.57
C ALA A 170 -12.19 4.60 -1.10
N SER A 171 -13.10 4.88 -2.03
CA SER A 171 -14.35 5.57 -1.72
C SER A 171 -15.08 4.78 -0.63
N GLU A 172 -15.51 5.45 0.44
CA GLU A 172 -16.50 4.83 1.33
C GLU A 172 -17.71 4.40 0.49
N PRO A 173 -18.29 3.21 0.73
CA PRO A 173 -19.51 2.83 0.05
C PRO A 173 -20.53 3.92 0.35
N SER A 174 -20.99 4.61 -0.70
CA SER A 174 -22.09 5.55 -0.58
C SER A 174 -23.23 4.81 0.10
N GLU A 175 -23.68 5.31 1.26
CA GLU A 175 -24.87 4.77 1.90
C GLU A 175 -25.98 4.66 0.84
N PRO A 176 -26.73 3.56 0.82
CA PRO A 176 -27.82 3.43 -0.14
C PRO A 176 -28.72 4.66 0.01
N ASP A 177 -28.94 5.36 -1.10
CA ASP A 177 -29.83 6.51 -1.19
C ASP A 177 -31.23 6.06 -0.81
N VAL A 178 -31.54 6.12 0.49
CA VAL A 178 -32.88 5.92 1.02
C VAL A 178 -33.65 7.15 0.59
N SER A 179 -34.15 7.10 -0.63
CA SER A 179 -35.16 8.00 -1.14
C SER A 179 -36.40 7.81 -0.27
N VAL A 180 -36.48 8.60 0.80
CA VAL A 180 -37.67 8.72 1.64
C VAL A 180 -38.80 9.19 0.72
N PRO A 181 -39.88 8.41 0.52
CA PRO A 181 -41.03 8.90 -0.23
C PRO A 181 -41.63 10.09 0.51
N ASP A 182 -41.77 11.19 -0.23
CA ASP A 182 -42.43 12.44 0.16
C ASP A 182 -43.74 12.15 0.90
N SER A 183 -43.69 12.22 2.23
CA SER A 183 -44.87 12.18 3.10
C SER A 183 -45.12 13.57 3.61
N GLY A 184 -46.23 14.13 3.14
CA GLY A 184 -46.67 15.49 3.37
C GLY A 184 -46.52 15.97 4.82
N ALA A 185 -46.17 17.24 4.90
CA ALA A 185 -46.01 18.05 6.09
C ALA A 185 -46.95 17.72 7.26
N VAL A 186 -46.37 17.29 8.38
CA VAL A 186 -46.86 17.60 9.72
C VAL A 186 -45.66 18.08 10.53
N ALA A 187 -45.70 19.34 10.97
CA ALA A 187 -44.66 19.96 11.80
C ALA A 187 -44.57 19.24 13.16
N VAL A 188 -43.38 18.74 13.50
CA VAL A 188 -43.07 18.10 14.79
C VAL A 188 -41.67 18.61 15.23
N PRO A 189 -41.49 19.02 16.51
CA PRO A 189 -40.40 19.91 16.91
C PRO A 189 -39.04 19.20 17.06
N GLU A 190 -37.98 19.97 16.83
CA GLU A 190 -36.57 19.57 16.93
C GLU A 190 -36.22 18.92 18.28
N PRO A 191 -35.50 17.78 18.27
CA PRO A 191 -34.62 17.43 19.37
C PRO A 191 -33.19 17.89 19.08
N THR A 192 -32.80 18.88 19.87
CA THR A 192 -31.49 19.14 20.48
C THR A 192 -30.29 18.29 20.01
N SER A 193 -29.26 19.02 19.59
CA SER A 193 -27.90 18.59 19.29
C SER A 193 -27.31 17.63 20.34
N VAL A 194 -26.59 16.60 19.90
CA VAL A 194 -25.48 16.03 20.67
C VAL A 194 -24.29 15.82 19.73
N LEU A 195 -23.36 16.76 19.85
CA LEU A 195 -22.01 16.72 19.30
C LEU A 195 -21.22 15.67 20.09
N SER A 196 -20.72 14.60 19.45
CA SER A 196 -19.76 13.68 20.09
C SER A 196 -18.43 13.74 19.33
N LEU A 197 -17.54 14.61 19.80
CA LEU A 197 -16.13 14.66 19.42
C LEU A 197 -15.36 13.69 20.32
N GLY A 198 -15.09 12.49 19.83
CA GLY A 198 -14.19 11.54 20.48
C GLY A 198 -12.75 11.79 20.04
N ILE A 199 -11.98 12.53 20.82
CA ILE A 199 -10.52 12.65 20.65
C ILE A 199 -9.88 11.43 21.35
N VAL A 200 -9.27 10.52 20.59
CA VAL A 200 -8.42 9.45 21.13
C VAL A 200 -6.98 9.96 21.18
N ALA A 201 -6.48 10.19 22.39
CA ALA A 201 -5.06 10.45 22.62
C ALA A 201 -4.28 9.13 22.66
N LEU A 202 -3.40 8.90 21.70
CA LEU A 202 -2.45 7.78 21.74
C LEU A 202 -1.21 8.22 22.53
N ALA A 203 -1.02 7.67 23.73
CA ALA A 203 0.17 7.87 24.53
C ALA A 203 1.35 7.07 23.95
N GLY A 204 2.41 7.78 23.56
CA GLY A 204 3.67 7.17 23.11
C GLY A 204 4.42 6.51 24.26
N ILE A 205 4.73 5.21 24.11
CA ILE A 205 5.71 4.53 24.97
C ILE A 205 7.08 4.67 24.31
N ILE A 206 7.91 5.53 24.90
CA ILE A 206 9.34 5.66 24.59
C ILE A 206 10.05 4.41 25.12
N LEU A 207 10.37 3.45 24.23
CA LEU A 207 11.20 2.30 24.57
C LEU A 207 12.68 2.72 24.57
N LYS A 208 13.24 2.87 25.78
CA LYS A 208 14.63 3.24 26.05
C LYS A 208 15.58 2.12 25.60
N ARG A 209 16.24 2.32 24.44
CA ARG A 209 17.28 1.44 23.89
C ARG A 209 18.49 1.40 24.84
N ARG A 210 18.76 0.23 25.43
CA ARG A 210 19.95 0.00 26.29
C ARG A 210 21.08 -0.57 25.43
N THR A 211 22.00 0.30 25.03
CA THR A 211 23.22 -0.06 24.30
C THR A 211 24.22 -0.70 25.27
N ASN A 212 24.41 -2.02 25.19
CA ASN A 212 25.57 -2.67 25.82
C ASN A 212 26.71 -2.74 24.80
N ARG A 213 27.62 -1.74 24.88
CA ARG A 213 28.99 -1.90 24.36
C ARG A 213 29.74 -2.81 25.33
N LYS A 214 30.16 -3.99 24.88
CA LYS A 214 31.31 -4.68 25.46
C LYS A 214 32.53 -4.27 24.65
N ALA A 215 33.42 -3.54 25.32
CA ALA A 215 34.76 -3.24 24.86
C ALA A 215 35.69 -4.40 25.21
N LEU A 216 36.66 -4.62 24.31
CA LEU A 216 38.00 -5.18 24.51
C LEU A 216 38.22 -6.20 25.63
N GLN A 217 38.57 -7.43 25.23
CA GLN A 217 39.90 -8.03 25.45
C GLN A 217 40.15 -9.11 24.40
#